data_AF-A0A2G2DFM6-F1
#
_entry.id   AF-A0A2G2DFM6-F1
#
_cell.length_a   1.000
_cell.length_b   1.000
_cell.length_c   1.000
_cell.angle_alpha   90.00
_cell.angle_beta   90.00
_cell.angle_gamma   90.00
#
_symmetry.space_group_name_H-M   'P 1'
#
loop_
_entity.id
_entity.type
_entity.pdbx_description
1 polymer ?
#
loop_
_entity_poly.entity_id
_entity_poly.type
_entity_poly.pdbx_seq_one_letter_code
_entity_poly.pdbx_strand_id
1 'polypeptide(L)'
;MRNVSKKLAAKRKIYNKLRDKFLEENSTCMFPECEGIAVVHHSKGRIGDNLTDVSTFRNLCHGHHDYVELHPVWAKENGYSQSRLDK
;
A
#
# COMPACT_ATOMS: atom_id res chain seq x y z
N MET A 1 -22.47 -5.53 -9.93
CA MET A 1 -21.01 -5.68 -9.78
C MET A 1 -20.34 -5.07 -11.01
N ARG A 2 -19.39 -4.13 -10.88
CA ARG A 2 -18.75 -3.54 -12.09
C ARG A 2 -17.92 -4.61 -12.82
N ASN A 3 -18.11 -4.74 -14.13
CA ASN A 3 -17.27 -5.59 -14.97
C ASN A 3 -15.84 -5.04 -15.00
N VAL A 4 -14.88 -5.85 -14.58
CA VAL A 4 -13.45 -5.55 -14.71
C VAL A 4 -12.88 -6.35 -15.89
N SER A 5 -11.85 -5.83 -16.53
CA SER A 5 -11.15 -6.58 -17.59
C SER A 5 -10.57 -7.89 -17.04
N LYS A 6 -10.49 -8.93 -17.87
CA LYS A 6 -9.87 -10.22 -17.50
C LYS A 6 -8.45 -10.02 -16.95
N LYS A 7 -7.70 -9.07 -17.53
CA LYS A 7 -6.35 -8.67 -17.08
C LYS A 7 -6.36 -8.12 -15.65
N LEU A 8 -7.27 -7.20 -15.33
CA LEU A 8 -7.37 -6.63 -13.98
C LEU A 8 -7.83 -7.68 -12.96
N ALA A 9 -8.75 -8.57 -13.34
CA ALA A 9 -9.19 -9.67 -12.49
C ALA A 9 -8.02 -10.62 -12.12
N ALA A 10 -7.19 -11.00 -13.11
CA ALA A 10 -6.00 -11.81 -12.88
C ALA A 10 -4.99 -11.10 -11.95
N LYS A 11 -4.71 -9.81 -12.18
CA LYS A 11 -3.84 -9.01 -11.30
C LYS A 11 -4.38 -8.92 -9.87
N ARG A 12 -5.69 -8.76 -9.68
CA ARG A 12 -6.31 -8.73 -8.34
C ARG A 12 -6.17 -10.05 -7.59
N LYS A 13 -6.23 -11.19 -8.28
CA LYS A 13 -5.97 -12.50 -7.67
C LYS A 13 -4.52 -12.61 -7.16
N ILE A 14 -3.56 -12.14 -7.96
CA ILE A 14 -2.14 -12.09 -7.56
C ILE A 14 -1.96 -11.13 -6.38
N TYR A 15 -2.52 -9.92 -6.48
CA TYR A 15 -2.48 -8.92 -5.42
C TYR A 15 -2.98 -9.47 -4.08
N ASN A 16 -4.12 -10.18 -4.05
CA ASN A 16 -4.67 -10.71 -2.81
C ASN A 16 -3.66 -11.66 -2.13
N LYS A 17 -3.04 -12.57 -2.88
CA LYS A 17 -2.02 -13.48 -2.34
C LYS A 17 -0.81 -12.73 -1.79
N LEU A 18 -0.32 -11.72 -2.52
CA LEU A 18 0.84 -10.92 -2.11
C LEU A 18 0.52 -10.06 -0.89
N ARG A 19 -0.67 -9.45 -0.84
CA ARG A 19 -1.17 -8.66 0.28
C ARG A 19 -1.26 -9.52 1.54
N ASP A 20 -1.87 -10.69 1.44
CA ASP A 20 -2.09 -11.56 2.59
C ASP A 20 -0.75 -12.04 3.15
N LYS A 21 0.17 -12.48 2.29
CA LYS A 21 1.54 -12.84 2.70
C LYS A 21 2.27 -11.66 3.35
N PHE A 22 2.20 -10.46 2.75
CA PHE A 22 2.86 -9.28 3.28
C PHE A 22 2.32 -8.90 4.67
N LEU A 23 1.00 -8.95 4.88
CA LEU A 23 0.38 -8.63 6.17
C LEU A 23 0.53 -9.74 7.21
N GLU A 24 0.72 -10.99 6.81
CA GLU A 24 1.13 -12.07 7.72
C GLU A 24 2.52 -11.79 8.30
N GLU A 25 3.46 -11.35 7.46
CA GLU A 25 4.83 -10.99 7.87
C GLU A 25 4.90 -9.60 8.55
N ASN A 26 3.94 -8.70 8.28
CA ASN A 26 3.95 -7.29 8.70
C ASN A 26 2.57 -6.87 9.24
N SER A 27 2.08 -7.56 10.27
CA SER A 27 0.71 -7.42 10.79
C SER A 27 0.47 -6.16 11.64
N THR A 28 1.53 -5.55 12.15
CA THR A 28 1.49 -4.32 12.97
C THR A 28 1.91 -3.10 12.16
N CYS A 29 1.34 -1.95 12.47
CA CYS A 29 1.70 -0.67 11.85
C CYS A 29 3.19 -0.36 12.00
N MET A 30 3.84 0.07 10.92
CA MET A 30 5.26 0.47 10.94
C MET A 30 5.51 1.88 11.51
N PHE A 31 4.46 2.63 11.86
CA PHE A 31 4.66 3.93 12.52
C PHE A 31 5.30 3.71 13.90
N PRO A 32 6.27 4.54 14.30
CA PRO A 32 6.87 4.45 15.64
C PRO A 32 5.79 4.43 16.72
N GLU A 33 5.95 3.54 17.69
CA GLU A 33 5.06 3.43 18.87
C GLU A 33 3.58 3.16 18.52
N CYS A 34 3.30 2.58 17.35
CA CYS A 34 1.95 2.20 16.95
C CYS A 34 1.76 0.68 16.95
N GLU A 35 0.82 0.19 17.75
CA GLU A 35 0.44 -1.23 17.81
C GLU A 35 -0.80 -1.57 16.96
N GLY A 36 -1.27 -0.62 16.14
CA GLY A 36 -2.46 -0.80 15.33
C GLY A 36 -2.31 -1.89 14.27
N ILE A 37 -3.39 -2.61 13.98
CA ILE A 37 -3.44 -3.63 12.92
C ILE A 37 -3.18 -2.97 11.57
N ALA A 38 -2.21 -3.50 10.82
CA ALA A 38 -1.81 -2.96 9.55
C ALA A 38 -2.75 -3.34 8.40
N VAL A 39 -2.84 -2.43 7.45
CA VAL A 39 -3.33 -2.62 6.08
C VAL A 39 -2.24 -2.19 5.10
N VAL A 40 -2.33 -2.66 3.85
CA VAL A 40 -1.37 -2.29 2.81
C VAL A 40 -1.66 -0.89 2.27
N HIS A 41 -0.74 0.04 2.53
CA HIS A 41 -0.62 1.30 1.83
C HIS A 41 0.31 1.14 0.61
N HIS A 42 -0.05 1.74 -0.54
CA HIS A 42 0.77 1.71 -1.75
C HIS A 42 1.51 3.04 -1.91
N SER A 43 2.78 3.09 -1.49
CA SER A 43 3.59 4.33 -1.47
C SER A 43 3.74 5.01 -2.85
N LYS A 44 3.71 4.25 -3.97
CA LYS A 44 3.69 4.75 -5.35
C LYS A 44 2.30 4.77 -5.99
N GLY A 45 1.25 4.65 -5.19
CA GLY A 45 -0.14 4.53 -5.64
C GLY A 45 -0.47 3.15 -6.23
N ARG A 46 -1.77 2.85 -6.28
CA ARG A 46 -2.30 1.55 -6.69
C ARG A 46 -2.63 1.52 -8.19
N ILE A 47 -1.62 1.74 -9.03
CA ILE A 47 -1.76 1.84 -10.49
C ILE A 47 -0.85 0.87 -11.23
N GLY A 48 -1.31 0.34 -12.37
CA GLY A 48 -0.46 -0.47 -13.26
C GLY A 48 0.17 -1.69 -12.59
N ASP A 49 1.49 -1.71 -12.55
CA ASP A 49 2.29 -2.79 -11.94
C ASP A 49 2.51 -2.58 -10.43
N ASN A 50 2.37 -1.34 -9.92
CA ASN A 50 2.43 -1.04 -8.49
C ASN A 50 1.35 -1.77 -7.68
N LEU A 51 0.24 -2.18 -8.32
CA LEU A 51 -0.78 -3.01 -7.69
C LEU A 51 -0.18 -4.32 -7.14
N THR A 52 0.86 -4.86 -7.74
CA THR A 52 1.47 -6.15 -7.36
C THR A 52 2.94 -6.03 -6.99
N ASP A 53 3.50 -4.82 -6.96
CA ASP A 53 4.88 -4.57 -6.57
C ASP A 53 4.98 -4.39 -5.05
N VAL A 54 5.38 -5.46 -4.37
CA VAL A 54 5.52 -5.51 -2.91
C VAL A 54 6.56 -4.51 -2.40
N SER A 55 7.54 -4.10 -3.22
CA SER A 55 8.53 -3.08 -2.81
C SER A 55 7.90 -1.71 -2.50
N THR A 56 6.70 -1.48 -3.06
CA THR A 56 5.93 -0.26 -2.85
C THR A 56 4.94 -0.36 -1.68
N PHE A 57 4.80 -1.54 -1.06
CA PHE A 57 3.88 -1.75 0.05
C PHE A 57 4.44 -1.18 1.35
N ARG A 58 3.54 -0.67 2.19
CA ARG A 58 3.81 -0.24 3.56
C ARG A 58 2.68 -0.78 4.45
N ASN A 59 3.02 -1.25 5.64
CA ASN A 59 2.10 -1.77 6.65
C ASN A 59 1.66 -0.63 7.58
N LEU A 60 0.55 0.03 7.26
CA LEU A 60 0.01 1.14 8.07
C LEU A 60 -1.35 0.77 8.64
N CYS A 61 -1.66 1.14 9.89
CA CYS A 61 -3.04 1.06 10.37
C CYS A 61 -3.92 2.09 9.66
N HIS A 62 -5.24 1.98 9.77
CA HIS A 62 -6.18 2.90 9.12
C HIS A 62 -5.91 4.39 9.45
N GLY A 63 -5.66 4.72 10.72
CA GLY A 63 -5.40 6.11 11.12
C GLY A 63 -4.14 6.70 10.48
N HIS A 64 -3.04 5.94 10.48
CA HIS A 64 -1.80 6.37 9.83
C HIS A 64 -1.88 6.32 8.31
N HIS A 65 -2.67 5.39 7.75
CA HIS A 65 -2.98 5.38 6.32
C HIS A 65 -3.66 6.69 5.90
N ASP A 66 -4.68 7.13 6.64
CA ASP A 66 -5.36 8.40 6.35
C ASP A 66 -4.43 9.60 6.55
N TYR A 67 -3.60 9.57 7.60
CA TYR A 67 -2.62 10.63 7.85
C TYR A 67 -1.65 10.82 6.68
N VAL A 68 -1.06 9.74 6.15
CA VAL A 68 -0.09 9.85 5.03
C VAL A 68 -0.74 10.31 3.74
N GLU A 69 -2.01 9.95 3.49
CA GLU A 69 -2.77 10.40 2.32
C GLU A 69 -3.12 11.90 2.43
N LEU A 70 -3.41 12.38 3.64
CA LEU A 70 -3.73 13.79 3.91
C LEU A 70 -2.48 14.69 4.02
N HIS A 71 -1.31 14.13 4.33
CA HIS A 71 -0.04 14.87 4.49
C HIS A 71 1.03 14.38 3.51
N PRO A 72 0.82 14.53 2.18
CA PRO A 72 1.67 13.90 1.17
C PRO A 72 3.10 14.45 1.09
N VAL A 73 3.35 15.69 1.53
CA VAL A 73 4.70 16.25 1.62
C VAL A 73 5.48 15.56 2.72
N TRP A 74 4.93 15.58 3.95
CA TRP A 74 5.47 14.87 5.11
C TRP A 74 5.66 13.38 4.84
N ALA A 75 4.68 12.73 4.20
CA ALA A 75 4.74 11.31 3.90
C ALA A 75 5.89 10.96 2.94
N LYS A 76 6.24 11.83 2.00
CA LYS A 76 7.39 11.64 1.10
C LYS A 76 8.71 11.86 1.83
N GLU A 77 8.81 12.93 2.61
CA GLU A 77 10.00 13.24 3.40
C GLU A 77 10.35 12.12 4.39
N ASN A 78 9.33 11.43 4.91
CA ASN A 78 9.49 10.32 5.86
C ASN A 78 9.39 8.93 5.23
N GLY A 79 9.37 8.82 3.90
CA GLY A 79 9.47 7.53 3.17
C GLY A 79 8.20 6.65 3.17
N TYR A 80 7.06 7.18 3.61
CA TYR A 80 5.75 6.51 3.55
C TYR A 80 5.09 6.60 2.17
N SER A 81 5.40 7.66 1.42
CA SER A 81 4.95 7.86 0.05
C SER A 81 6.12 8.18 -0.87
N GLN A 82 5.95 7.91 -2.16
CA GLN A 82 6.97 8.19 -3.17
C GLN A 82 6.35 8.97 -4.32
N SER A 83 7.16 9.81 -4.97
CA SER A 83 6.73 10.52 -6.17
C SER A 83 6.36 9.52 -7.26
N ARG A 84 5.28 9.83 -7.98
CA ARG A 84 4.82 9.05 -9.14
C ARG A 84 5.38 9.60 -10.45
N LEU A 85 6.03 10.76 -10.40
CA LEU A 85 6.44 11.55 -11.57
C LEU A 85 7.96 11.59 -11.77
N ASP A 86 8.75 11.11 -10.80
CA ASP A 86 10.20 11.15 -10.90
C ASP A 86 10.73 9.83 -11.48
N LYS A 87 11.43 9.95 -12.61
CA LYS A 87 12.22 8.91 -13.28
C LYS A 87 13.70 9.18 -13.05
#